data_AF-A0A5P3ID63-F1
#
_entry.id   AF-A0A5P3ID63-F1
#
_cell.length_a   1.000
_cell.length_b   1.000
_cell.length_c   1.000
_cell.angle_alpha   90.00
_cell.angle_beta   90.00
_cell.angle_gamma   90.00
#
_symmetry.space_group_name_H-M   'P 1'
#
loop_
_entity.id
_entity.type
_entity.pdbx_description
1 polymer ?
#
loop_
_entity_poly.entity_id
_entity_poly.type
_entity_poly.pdbx_seq_one_letter_code
_entity_poly.pdbx_strand_id
1 'polypeptide(L)'
;MLTDFEKLRRGVGFSGIISIIIGLLILFLPTKTAAIVAALVGVALVIMGVIYIGANLVKRSEEKGNFWRISHLLLGFIYLFAGIFVFSDLNAAAESLFVLIGIFVGISWIVDGIVTLTVLTNFNSKFWGIFLSVISIIAGFTLVFSPLWGGVTLWLLLGIEFLIVGFIKMIHYYRWDK
;
A
#
# COMPACT_ATOMS: atom_id res chain seq x y z
N MET A 1 -16.92 -34.04 3.65
CA MET A 1 -15.54 -33.58 3.39
C MET A 1 -15.59 -32.87 2.04
N LEU A 2 -15.50 -31.53 1.99
CA LEU A 2 -15.51 -30.82 0.71
C LEU A 2 -14.32 -31.28 -0.13
N THR A 3 -14.52 -31.50 -1.43
CA THR A 3 -13.39 -31.71 -2.33
C THR A 3 -12.54 -30.45 -2.35
N ASP A 4 -11.23 -30.57 -2.61
CA ASP A 4 -10.36 -29.39 -2.63
C ASP A 4 -10.80 -28.37 -3.70
N PHE A 5 -11.45 -28.85 -4.77
CA PHE A 5 -12.11 -28.03 -5.79
C PHE A 5 -13.28 -27.19 -5.23
N GLU A 6 -14.15 -27.78 -4.42
CA GLU A 6 -15.27 -27.03 -3.81
C GLU A 6 -14.77 -25.97 -2.82
N LYS A 7 -13.70 -26.26 -2.07
CA LYS A 7 -13.08 -25.29 -1.16
C LYS A 7 -12.50 -24.10 -1.94
N LEU A 8 -11.80 -24.36 -3.04
CA LEU A 8 -11.26 -23.32 -3.92
C LEU A 8 -12.37 -22.44 -4.50
N ARG A 9 -13.43 -23.05 -5.05
CA ARG A 9 -14.58 -22.30 -5.59
C ARG A 9 -15.21 -21.39 -4.53
N ARG A 10 -15.49 -21.93 -3.33
CA ARG A 10 -16.07 -21.13 -2.23
C ARG A 10 -15.12 -20.03 -1.76
N GLY A 11 -13.81 -20.29 -1.75
CA GLY A 11 -12.77 -19.30 -1.44
C GLY A 11 -12.78 -18.13 -2.42
N VAL A 12 -12.89 -18.39 -3.73
CA VAL A 12 -12.97 -17.34 -4.77
C VAL A 12 -14.23 -16.49 -4.58
N GLY A 13 -15.40 -17.11 -4.38
CA GLY A 13 -16.64 -16.37 -4.15
C GLY A 13 -16.60 -15.51 -2.88
N PHE A 14 -16.10 -16.06 -1.77
CA PHE A 14 -15.95 -15.33 -0.52
C PHE A 14 -14.98 -14.15 -0.64
N SER A 15 -13.83 -14.36 -1.28
CA SER A 15 -12.87 -13.29 -1.55
C SER A 15 -13.46 -12.21 -2.47
N GLY A 16 -14.30 -12.60 -3.44
CA GLY A 16 -15.03 -11.67 -4.31
C GLY A 16 -15.96 -10.76 -3.53
N ILE A 17 -16.78 -11.33 -2.64
CA ILE A 17 -17.69 -10.55 -1.78
C ILE A 17 -16.91 -9.58 -0.89
N ILE A 18 -15.84 -10.03 -0.24
CA ILE A 18 -15.00 -9.16 0.60
C ILE A 18 -14.41 -8.02 -0.23
N SER A 19 -13.88 -8.33 -1.42
CA SER A 19 -13.30 -7.33 -2.33
C SER A 19 -14.33 -6.26 -2.70
N ILE A 20 -15.57 -6.65 -3.02
CA ILE A 20 -16.65 -5.71 -3.32
C ILE A 20 -16.96 -4.83 -2.10
N ILE A 21 -17.12 -5.43 -0.91
CA ILE A 21 -17.41 -4.69 0.32
C ILE A 21 -16.32 -3.67 0.61
N ILE A 22 -15.04 -4.06 0.52
CA ILE A 22 -13.90 -3.15 0.72
C ILE A 22 -13.92 -2.02 -0.31
N GLY A 23 -14.14 -2.35 -1.59
CA GLY A 23 -14.23 -1.36 -2.65
C GLY A 23 -15.34 -0.33 -2.39
N LEU A 24 -16.53 -0.79 -2.00
CA LEU A 24 -17.66 0.10 -1.64
C LEU A 24 -17.31 0.96 -0.42
N LEU A 25 -16.73 0.39 0.63
CA LEU A 25 -16.34 1.14 1.82
C LEU A 25 -15.32 2.24 1.49
N ILE A 26 -14.35 1.97 0.63
CA ILE A 26 -13.36 2.96 0.20
C ILE A 26 -14.03 4.11 -0.56
N LEU A 27 -14.95 3.79 -1.48
CA LEU A 27 -15.59 4.80 -2.33
C LEU A 27 -16.61 5.67 -1.59
N PHE A 28 -17.38 5.07 -0.68
CA PHE A 28 -18.43 5.79 0.06
C PHE A 28 -17.94 6.38 1.38
N LEU A 29 -16.86 5.83 1.97
CA LEU A 29 -16.29 6.26 3.25
C LEU A 29 -14.76 6.40 3.18
N PRO A 30 -14.20 7.20 2.25
CA PRO A 30 -12.76 7.27 2.01
C PRO A 30 -11.98 7.71 3.25
N THR A 31 -12.45 8.74 3.96
CA THR A 31 -11.79 9.23 5.18
C THR A 31 -11.75 8.18 6.29
N LYS A 32 -12.86 7.44 6.50
CA LYS A 32 -12.93 6.42 7.55
C LYS A 32 -12.07 5.20 7.22
N THR A 33 -12.08 4.75 5.97
CA THR A 33 -11.25 3.61 5.54
C THR A 33 -9.76 3.95 5.61
N ALA A 34 -9.37 5.16 5.21
CA ALA A 34 -8.00 5.63 5.36
C ALA A 34 -7.56 5.76 6.83
N ALA A 35 -8.44 6.24 7.71
CA ALA A 35 -8.18 6.29 9.15
C ALA A 35 -7.98 4.88 9.76
N ILE A 36 -8.73 3.88 9.31
CA ILE A 36 -8.53 2.48 9.71
C ILE A 36 -7.15 1.99 9.27
N VAL A 37 -6.74 2.27 8.03
CA VAL A 37 -5.42 1.86 7.55
C VAL A 37 -4.30 2.62 8.24
N ALA A 38 -4.46 3.92 8.50
CA ALA A 38 -3.54 4.69 9.33
C ALA A 38 -3.39 4.07 10.72
N ALA A 39 -4.49 3.69 11.37
CA ALA A 39 -4.46 2.99 12.66
C ALA A 39 -3.67 1.67 12.58
N LEU A 40 -3.88 0.86 11.54
CA LEU A 40 -3.12 -0.38 11.33
C LEU A 40 -1.62 -0.12 11.16
N VAL A 41 -1.25 0.93 10.42
CA VAL A 41 0.15 1.39 10.31
C VAL A 41 0.68 1.82 11.69
N GLY A 42 -0.09 2.57 12.46
CA GLY A 42 0.25 2.96 13.83
C GLY A 42 0.52 1.75 14.73
N VAL A 43 -0.33 0.72 14.68
CA VAL A 43 -0.12 -0.54 15.42
C VAL A 43 1.19 -1.20 14.99
N ALA A 44 1.44 -1.30 13.68
CA ALA A 44 2.67 -1.90 13.15
C ALA A 44 3.92 -1.14 13.61
N LEU A 45 3.88 0.20 13.61
CA LEU A 45 4.97 1.06 14.09
C LEU A 45 5.23 0.87 15.59
N VAL A 46 4.18 0.78 16.42
CA VAL A 46 4.33 0.48 17.86
C VAL A 46 4.99 -0.88 18.06
N ILE A 47 4.53 -1.92 17.36
CA ILE A 47 5.09 -3.27 17.45
C ILE A 47 6.56 -3.26 17.03
N MET A 48 6.90 -2.62 15.91
CA MET A 48 8.29 -2.47 15.46
C MET A 48 9.14 -1.72 16.49
N GLY A 49 8.62 -0.65 17.08
CA GLY A 49 9.30 0.10 18.13
C GLY A 49 9.67 -0.79 19.33
N VAL A 50 8.70 -1.55 19.82
CA VAL A 50 8.90 -2.51 20.93
C VAL A 50 9.92 -3.58 20.55
N ILE A 51 9.83 -4.15 19.34
CA ILE A 51 10.77 -5.17 18.86
C ILE A 51 12.20 -4.62 18.78
N TYR A 52 12.38 -3.42 18.21
CA TYR A 52 13.70 -2.81 18.03
C TYR A 52 14.34 -2.41 19.37
N ILE A 53 13.56 -1.88 20.32
CA ILE A 53 14.04 -1.61 21.67
C ILE A 53 14.39 -2.92 22.39
N GLY A 54 13.47 -3.89 22.35
CA GLY A 54 13.61 -5.20 23.00
C GLY A 54 14.71 -6.08 22.41
N ALA A 55 15.12 -5.86 21.17
CA ALA A 55 16.22 -6.59 20.52
C ALA A 55 17.56 -6.46 21.27
N ASN A 56 17.75 -5.40 22.07
CA ASN A 56 18.92 -5.23 22.92
C ASN A 56 18.88 -6.09 24.20
N LEU A 57 17.70 -6.55 24.62
CA LEU A 57 17.52 -7.36 25.83
C LEU A 57 17.79 -8.86 25.57
N VAL A 58 17.52 -9.32 24.35
CA VAL A 58 17.54 -10.76 24.02
C VAL A 58 18.94 -11.30 23.68
N LYS A 59 19.90 -10.44 23.32
CA LYS A 59 21.28 -10.89 23.02
C LYS A 59 22.33 -10.05 23.73
N ARG A 60 22.86 -10.60 24.83
CA ARG A 60 24.19 -10.28 25.38
C ARG A 60 25.26 -10.86 24.44
N SER A 61 25.24 -10.46 23.16
CA SER A 61 26.21 -10.92 22.17
C SER A 61 27.34 -9.91 22.15
N GLU A 62 28.49 -10.36 22.65
CA GLU A 62 29.78 -9.65 22.60
C GLU A 62 30.25 -9.39 21.14
N GLU A 63 29.61 -10.02 20.15
CA GLU A 63 29.90 -9.86 18.71
C GLU A 63 29.19 -8.68 18.04
N LYS A 64 28.16 -8.09 18.66
CA LYS A 64 27.40 -6.98 18.04
C LYS A 64 28.02 -5.64 18.40
N GLY A 65 28.59 -4.97 17.39
CA GLY A 65 29.21 -3.65 17.55
C GLY A 65 28.27 -2.56 18.10
N ASN A 66 28.84 -1.55 18.77
CA ASN A 66 28.11 -0.45 19.42
C ASN A 66 27.11 0.26 18.49
N PHE A 67 27.46 0.39 17.19
CA PHE A 67 26.59 1.00 16.19
C PHE A 67 25.26 0.25 16.00
N TRP A 68 25.28 -1.08 16.05
CA TRP A 68 24.05 -1.87 15.91
C TRP A 68 23.07 -1.57 17.06
N ARG A 69 23.58 -1.50 18.30
CA ARG A 69 22.77 -1.25 19.49
C ARG A 69 22.14 0.14 19.46
N ILE A 70 22.94 1.17 19.14
CA ILE A 70 22.49 2.56 19.06
C ILE A 70 21.42 2.71 17.98
N SER A 71 21.64 2.15 16.80
CA SER A 71 20.68 2.20 15.70
C SER A 71 19.36 1.53 16.05
N HIS A 72 19.38 0.38 16.75
CA HIS A 72 18.14 -0.31 17.13
C HIS A 72 17.37 0.44 18.21
N LEU A 73 18.06 1.04 19.19
CA LEU A 73 17.41 1.90 20.17
C LEU A 73 16.79 3.13 19.51
N LEU A 74 17.56 3.82 18.66
CA LEU A 74 17.10 5.03 17.98
C LEU A 74 15.90 4.76 17.07
N LEU A 75 16.00 3.76 16.19
CA LEU A 75 14.89 3.36 15.32
C LEU A 75 13.69 2.87 16.14
N GLY A 76 13.94 2.13 17.22
CA GLY A 76 12.91 1.67 18.12
C GLY A 76 12.11 2.81 18.74
N PHE A 77 12.79 3.85 19.23
CA PHE A 77 12.12 5.06 19.72
C PHE A 77 11.37 5.78 18.60
N ILE A 78 11.99 5.98 17.43
CA ILE A 78 11.33 6.64 16.29
C ILE A 78 10.02 5.93 15.92
N TYR A 79 10.05 4.60 15.75
CA TYR A 79 8.86 3.83 15.42
C TYR A 79 7.82 3.87 16.52
N LEU A 80 8.24 3.75 17.78
CA LEU A 80 7.31 3.78 18.92
C LEU A 80 6.58 5.12 19.02
N PHE A 81 7.32 6.23 18.96
CA PHE A 81 6.74 7.58 19.03
C PHE A 81 5.87 7.88 17.81
N ALA A 82 6.33 7.54 16.60
CA ALA A 82 5.53 7.71 15.39
C ALA A 82 4.22 6.92 15.47
N GLY A 83 4.29 5.66 15.92
CA GLY A 83 3.12 4.80 16.08
C GLY A 83 2.14 5.31 17.13
N ILE A 84 2.61 5.79 18.29
CA ILE A 84 1.75 6.40 19.31
C ILE A 84 1.10 7.69 18.78
N PHE A 85 1.85 8.51 18.05
CA PHE A 85 1.36 9.79 17.52
C PHE A 85 0.20 9.61 16.53
N VAL A 86 0.19 8.52 15.74
CA VAL A 86 -0.95 8.18 14.85
C VAL A 86 -2.28 8.15 15.60
N PHE A 87 -2.30 7.66 16.84
CA PHE A 87 -3.54 7.54 17.62
C PHE A 87 -3.98 8.84 18.29
N SER A 88 -3.15 9.90 18.24
CA SER A 88 -3.54 11.22 18.76
C SER A 88 -4.57 11.91 17.86
N ASP A 89 -4.45 11.74 16.55
CA ASP A 89 -5.42 12.19 15.56
C ASP A 89 -5.37 11.28 14.32
N LEU A 90 -6.34 10.37 14.22
CA LEU A 90 -6.42 9.42 13.12
C LEU A 90 -6.76 10.08 11.77
N ASN A 91 -7.41 11.25 11.78
CA ASN A 91 -7.72 11.96 10.54
C ASN A 91 -6.44 12.61 9.99
N ALA A 92 -5.70 13.32 10.85
CA ALA A 92 -4.41 13.89 10.47
C ALA A 92 -3.40 12.80 10.06
N ALA A 93 -3.42 11.63 10.71
CA ALA A 93 -2.61 10.48 10.31
C ALA A 93 -3.00 9.92 8.93
N ALA A 94 -4.29 9.84 8.62
CA ALA A 94 -4.78 9.43 7.30
C ALA A 94 -4.39 10.42 6.20
N GLU A 95 -4.50 11.73 6.45
CA GLU A 95 -4.05 12.76 5.53
C GLU A 95 -2.53 12.69 5.29
N SER A 96 -1.77 12.51 6.37
CA SER A 96 -0.31 12.32 6.29
C SER A 96 0.05 11.07 5.47
N LEU A 97 -0.71 9.98 5.64
CA LEU A 97 -0.56 8.77 4.84
C LEU A 97 -0.84 9.03 3.36
N PHE A 98 -1.88 9.79 3.02
CA PHE A 98 -2.15 10.18 1.64
C PHE A 98 -1.05 11.03 1.04
N VAL A 99 -0.52 12.00 1.79
CA VAL A 99 0.61 12.81 1.33
C VAL A 99 1.83 11.92 1.06
N LEU A 100 2.16 11.02 2.01
CA LEU A 100 3.28 10.09 1.86
C LEU A 100 3.11 9.21 0.62
N ILE A 101 1.94 8.59 0.43
CA ILE A 101 1.64 7.73 -0.71
C ILE A 101 1.68 8.53 -2.01
N GLY A 102 1.06 9.71 -2.05
CA GLY A 102 1.05 10.59 -3.22
C GLY A 102 2.46 10.94 -3.68
N ILE A 103 3.33 11.36 -2.76
CA ILE A 103 4.74 11.67 -3.08
C ILE A 103 5.47 10.40 -3.55
N PHE A 104 5.36 9.29 -2.82
CA PHE A 104 6.09 8.06 -3.12
C PHE A 104 5.70 7.46 -4.48
N VAL A 105 4.40 7.35 -4.74
CA VAL A 105 3.87 6.86 -6.02
C VAL A 105 4.17 7.86 -7.13
N GLY A 106 4.06 9.16 -6.85
CA GLY A 106 4.40 10.20 -7.82
C GLY A 106 5.85 10.11 -8.31
N ILE A 107 6.79 9.99 -7.38
CA ILE A 107 8.22 9.78 -7.71
C ILE A 107 8.40 8.47 -8.48
N SER A 108 7.74 7.39 -8.05
CA SER A 108 7.84 6.09 -8.68
C SER A 108 7.36 6.11 -10.14
N TRP A 109 6.27 6.81 -10.45
CA TRP A 109 5.78 6.99 -11.83
C TRP A 109 6.69 7.87 -12.67
N ILE A 110 7.26 8.95 -12.10
CA ILE A 110 8.27 9.74 -12.80
C ILE A 110 9.47 8.85 -13.17
N VAL A 111 9.99 8.08 -12.21
CA VAL A 111 11.12 7.18 -12.42
C VAL A 111 10.79 6.12 -13.45
N ASP A 112 9.63 5.47 -13.35
CA ASP A 112 9.16 4.44 -14.29
C ASP A 112 9.04 4.98 -15.72
N GLY A 113 8.48 6.19 -15.88
CA GLY A 113 8.42 6.84 -17.18
C GLY A 113 9.80 7.18 -17.75
N ILE A 114 10.73 7.68 -16.93
CA ILE A 114 12.11 7.93 -17.36
C ILE A 114 12.81 6.62 -17.75
N VAL A 115 12.71 5.58 -16.92
CA VAL A 115 13.29 4.26 -17.18
C VAL A 115 12.73 3.69 -18.47
N THR A 116 11.42 3.77 -18.69
CA THR A 116 10.77 3.29 -19.91
C THR A 116 11.32 3.98 -21.17
N LEU A 117 11.59 5.29 -21.11
CA LEU A 117 12.24 6.01 -22.22
C LEU A 117 13.65 5.48 -22.53
N THR A 118 14.41 5.04 -21.52
CA THR A 118 15.77 4.51 -21.73
C THR A 118 15.82 3.15 -22.42
N VAL A 119 14.73 2.36 -22.34
CA VAL A 119 14.66 1.00 -22.90
C VAL A 119 13.76 0.88 -24.14
N LEU A 120 13.38 2.00 -24.76
CA LEU A 120 12.48 2.04 -25.93
C LEU A 120 12.94 1.18 -27.11
N THR A 121 14.24 0.94 -27.26
CA THR A 121 14.78 0.08 -28.32
C THR A 121 14.28 -1.35 -28.24
N ASN A 122 13.86 -1.80 -27.06
CA ASN A 122 13.39 -3.15 -26.80
C ASN A 122 11.87 -3.31 -27.00
N PHE A 123 11.15 -2.22 -27.32
CA PHE A 123 9.70 -2.23 -27.50
C PHE A 123 9.33 -2.59 -28.94
N ASN A 124 8.37 -3.50 -29.11
CA ASN A 124 7.77 -3.82 -30.42
C ASN A 124 7.14 -2.58 -31.09
N SER A 125 6.57 -1.67 -30.29
CA SER A 125 6.08 -0.37 -30.77
C SER A 125 6.60 0.75 -29.87
N LYS A 126 7.52 1.56 -30.43
CA LYS A 126 8.11 2.71 -29.73
C LYS A 126 7.06 3.78 -29.40
N PHE A 127 6.02 3.91 -30.22
CA PHE A 127 4.93 4.87 -30.00
C PHE A 127 4.26 4.65 -28.64
N TRP A 128 3.90 3.40 -28.32
CA TRP A 128 3.27 3.09 -27.03
C TRP A 128 4.21 3.33 -25.85
N GLY A 129 5.50 2.97 -25.99
CA GLY A 129 6.49 3.25 -24.96
C GLY A 129 6.63 4.74 -24.65
N ILE A 130 6.72 5.59 -25.68
CA ILE A 130 6.80 7.04 -25.52
C ILE A 130 5.51 7.59 -24.90
N PHE A 131 4.35 7.18 -25.42
CA PHE A 131 3.05 7.66 -24.97
C PHE A 131 2.82 7.37 -23.47
N LEU A 132 3.06 6.12 -23.03
CA LEU A 132 2.91 5.72 -21.64
C LEU A 132 3.92 6.42 -20.73
N SER A 133 5.16 6.63 -21.20
CA SER A 133 6.18 7.35 -20.44
C SER A 133 5.77 8.80 -20.16
N VAL A 134 5.24 9.49 -21.17
CA VAL A 134 4.76 10.88 -21.01
C VAL A 134 3.61 10.95 -20.01
N ILE A 135 2.63 10.03 -20.12
CA ILE A 135 1.51 9.95 -19.17
C ILE A 135 2.02 9.70 -17.76
N SER A 136 2.92 8.72 -17.59
CA SER A 136 3.47 8.34 -16.27
C SER A 136 4.21 9.51 -15.62
N ILE A 137 5.03 10.24 -16.37
CA ILE A 137 5.76 11.41 -15.87
C ILE A 137 4.80 12.53 -15.47
N ILE A 138 3.81 12.87 -16.31
CA ILE A 138 2.84 13.93 -16.01
C ILE A 138 2.00 13.57 -14.79
N ALA A 139 1.51 12.34 -14.72
CA ALA A 139 0.75 11.84 -13.59
C ALA A 139 1.60 11.89 -12.32
N GLY A 140 2.85 11.44 -12.39
CA GLY A 140 3.76 11.47 -11.26
C GLY A 140 4.08 12.88 -10.76
N PHE A 141 4.31 13.84 -11.66
CA PHE A 141 4.46 15.25 -11.29
C PHE A 141 3.20 15.80 -10.62
N THR A 142 2.02 15.48 -11.14
CA THR A 142 0.74 15.90 -10.56
C THR A 142 0.60 15.39 -9.12
N LEU A 143 1.00 14.15 -8.86
CA LEU A 143 0.99 13.56 -7.52
C LEU A 143 2.02 14.24 -6.59
N VAL A 144 3.23 14.54 -7.05
CA VAL A 144 4.26 15.19 -6.21
C VAL A 144 3.87 16.62 -5.84
N PHE A 145 3.29 17.38 -6.77
CA PHE A 145 2.90 18.77 -6.54
C PHE A 145 1.53 18.93 -5.87
N SER A 146 0.68 17.91 -5.91
CA SER A 146 -0.61 17.87 -5.23
C SER A 146 -0.79 16.55 -4.46
N PRO A 147 0.05 16.30 -3.42
CA PRO A 147 0.17 14.96 -2.84
C PRO A 147 -1.03 14.52 -2.03
N LEU A 148 -1.75 15.45 -1.38
CA LEU A 148 -2.97 15.11 -0.66
C LEU A 148 -4.07 14.64 -1.62
N TRP A 149 -4.38 15.45 -2.64
CA TRP A 149 -5.36 15.07 -3.66
C TRP A 149 -4.92 13.85 -4.46
N GLY A 150 -3.62 13.75 -4.73
CA GLY A 150 -3.02 12.59 -5.38
C GLY A 150 -3.23 11.31 -4.58
N GLY A 151 -2.91 11.32 -3.28
CA GLY A 151 -3.14 10.20 -2.37
C GLY A 151 -4.61 9.82 -2.26
N VAL A 152 -5.52 10.80 -2.14
CA VAL A 152 -6.97 10.55 -2.15
C VAL A 152 -7.42 9.92 -3.47
N THR A 153 -6.91 10.41 -4.60
CA THR A 153 -7.25 9.88 -5.92
C THR A 153 -6.78 8.44 -6.07
N LEU A 154 -5.55 8.13 -5.65
CA LEU A 154 -5.01 6.78 -5.62
C LEU A 154 -5.82 5.86 -4.67
N TRP A 155 -6.28 6.40 -3.54
CA TRP A 155 -7.13 5.66 -2.61
C TRP A 155 -8.48 5.29 -3.24
N LEU A 156 -9.12 6.23 -3.93
CA LEU A 156 -10.37 5.96 -4.63
C LEU A 156 -10.16 4.98 -5.80
N LEU A 157 -9.06 5.12 -6.54
CA LEU A 157 -8.67 4.19 -7.60
C LEU A 157 -8.54 2.77 -7.04
N LEU A 158 -7.87 2.60 -5.89
CA LEU A 158 -7.79 1.32 -5.19
C LEU A 158 -9.17 0.75 -4.87
N GLY A 159 -10.12 1.59 -4.43
CA GLY A 159 -11.51 1.19 -4.22
C GLY A 159 -12.19 0.67 -5.49
N ILE A 160 -11.99 1.35 -6.63
CA ILE A 160 -12.48 0.90 -7.94
C ILE A 160 -11.83 -0.43 -8.34
N GLU A 161 -10.53 -0.60 -8.14
CA GLU A 161 -9.82 -1.85 -8.43
C GLU A 161 -10.38 -3.02 -7.60
N PHE A 162 -10.62 -2.80 -6.30
CA PHE A 162 -11.27 -3.79 -5.43
C PHE A 162 -12.67 -4.18 -5.92
N LEU A 163 -13.45 -3.23 -6.45
CA LEU A 163 -14.74 -3.54 -7.07
C LEU A 163 -14.56 -4.40 -8.33
N ILE A 164 -13.68 -3.99 -9.26
CA ILE A 164 -13.45 -4.69 -10.51
C ILE A 164 -13.00 -6.13 -10.24
N VAL A 165 -11.98 -6.32 -9.39
CA VAL A 165 -11.48 -7.64 -9.00
C VAL A 165 -12.57 -8.45 -8.30
N GLY A 166 -13.37 -7.80 -7.45
CA GLY A 166 -14.49 -8.43 -6.77
C GLY A 166 -15.54 -8.97 -7.75
N PHE A 167 -15.96 -8.15 -8.72
CA PHE A 167 -16.91 -8.57 -9.76
C PHE A 167 -16.34 -9.69 -10.64
N ILE A 168 -15.07 -9.61 -11.05
CA ILE A 168 -14.42 -10.68 -11.82
C ILE A 168 -14.44 -11.99 -11.03
N LYS A 169 -14.09 -11.96 -9.73
CA LYS A 169 -14.15 -13.14 -8.86
C LYS A 169 -15.57 -13.70 -8.74
N MET A 170 -16.59 -12.85 -8.66
CA MET A 170 -17.99 -13.29 -8.64
C MET A 170 -18.39 -13.94 -9.98
N ILE A 171 -18.00 -13.36 -11.11
CA ILE A 171 -18.25 -13.96 -12.43
C ILE A 171 -17.59 -15.34 -12.51
N HIS A 172 -16.33 -15.47 -12.08
CA HIS A 172 -15.63 -16.75 -12.06
C HIS A 172 -16.30 -17.76 -11.13
N TYR A 173 -16.76 -17.33 -9.94
CA TYR A 173 -17.49 -18.19 -9.01
C TYR A 173 -18.75 -18.79 -9.66
N TYR A 174 -19.52 -18.00 -10.40
CA TYR A 174 -20.75 -18.45 -11.06
C TYR A 174 -20.51 -19.25 -12.34
N ARG A 175 -19.45 -18.91 -13.10
CA ARG A 175 -19.07 -19.62 -14.34
C ARG A 175 -18.19 -20.84 -14.09
N TRP A 176 -17.83 -21.11 -12.84
CA TRP A 176 -17.05 -22.30 -12.49
C TRP A 176 -17.91 -23.53 -12.81
N ASP A 177 -17.56 -24.26 -13.88
CA ASP A 177 -18.24 -25.48 -14.27
C ASP A 177 -18.35 -26.43 -13.07
N LYS A 178 -19.52 -27.09 -12.96
CA LYS A 178 -19.82 -28.03 -11.87
C LYS A 178 -18.83 -29.18 -11.81
#